data_AF-A0A498FDY1-F1
#
_entry.id   AF-A0A498FDY1-F1
#
_cell.length_a   1.000
_cell.length_b   1.000
_cell.length_c   1.000
_cell.angle_alpha   90.00
_cell.angle_beta   90.00
_cell.angle_gamma   90.00
#
_symmetry.space_group_name_H-M   'P 1'
#
loop_
_entity.id
_entity.type
_entity.pdbx_description
1 polymer ?
#
loop_
_entity_poly.entity_id
_entity_poly.type
_entity_poly.pdbx_seq_one_letter_code
_entity_poly.pdbx_strand_id
1 'polypeptide(L)'
;MSSQAQPGSDGGRLPDTNSFELGDTVLDREDDDPNTATVINCPPVSCDAWDVGEETVADHNPAYDAEADVIVVAFDDDLAEAKPDYDGTDPIPLAEVDIPTYAFPPGRLVNVEASGRECDSHRANASPLEGFDGVRELKERLEETSDVGVHREDGEPVLTITKAGREYRIRSDGSVSDGPFQSKLADVAAEFLGGDD
;
A
#
# COMPACT_ATOMS: atom_id res chain seq x y z
N MET A 1 -28.77 40.52 28.96
CA MET A 1 -28.16 40.52 27.62
C MET A 1 -27.15 39.39 27.62
N SER A 2 -27.52 38.27 27.00
CA SER A 2 -26.67 37.08 26.87
C SER A 2 -26.18 37.06 25.43
N SER A 3 -24.89 37.24 25.22
CA SER A 3 -24.27 37.15 23.91
C SER A 3 -23.41 35.89 23.87
N GLN A 4 -23.94 34.84 23.24
CA GLN A 4 -23.13 33.84 22.56
C GLN A 4 -22.62 34.45 21.26
N ALA A 5 -21.32 34.33 20.97
CA ALA A 5 -20.78 34.31 19.62
C ALA A 5 -19.45 33.55 19.64
N GLN A 6 -19.34 32.62 18.69
CA GLN A 6 -18.36 31.56 18.48
C GLN A 6 -16.87 31.97 18.54
N PRO A 7 -15.94 31.08 18.95
CA PRO A 7 -14.54 31.23 18.56
C PRO A 7 -14.39 30.98 17.05
N GLY A 8 -13.57 31.81 16.42
CA GLY A 8 -13.33 31.82 14.99
C GLY A 8 -12.84 30.48 14.47
N SER A 9 -13.55 29.96 13.49
CA SER A 9 -13.01 29.03 12.51
C SER A 9 -12.01 29.82 11.66
N ASP A 10 -10.73 29.78 12.03
CA ASP A 10 -9.63 30.31 11.22
C ASP A 10 -8.66 29.17 10.92
N GLY A 11 -8.33 29.02 9.64
CA GLY A 11 -7.40 28.01 9.14
C GLY A 11 -8.09 26.73 8.67
N GLY A 12 -8.66 26.77 7.48
CA GLY A 12 -8.78 25.57 6.66
C GLY A 12 -7.38 25.04 6.36
N ARG A 13 -6.84 24.22 7.27
CA ARG A 13 -5.71 23.36 6.97
C ARG A 13 -6.25 22.30 6.02
N LEU A 14 -5.89 22.44 4.74
CA LEU A 14 -5.88 21.30 3.82
C LEU A 14 -5.24 20.14 4.61
N PRO A 15 -5.77 18.91 4.61
CA PRO A 15 -5.07 17.81 5.25
C PRO A 15 -3.69 17.76 4.61
N ASP A 16 -2.66 18.19 5.34
CA ASP A 16 -1.29 18.06 4.87
C ASP A 16 -1.15 16.56 4.66
N THR A 17 -0.94 16.14 3.42
CA THR A 17 -0.82 14.73 2.99
C THR A 17 0.39 14.01 3.61
N ASN A 18 0.98 14.62 4.64
CA ASN A 18 2.19 14.29 5.37
C ASN A 18 1.98 14.46 6.90
N SER A 19 0.74 14.50 7.37
CA SER A 19 0.45 14.40 8.81
C SER A 19 0.51 12.92 9.20
N PHE A 20 1.44 12.57 10.09
CA PHE A 20 1.59 11.22 10.64
C PHE A 20 1.08 11.21 12.08
N GLU A 21 0.31 10.19 12.43
CA GLU A 21 -0.24 10.00 13.76
C GLU A 21 0.54 8.91 14.50
N LEU A 22 0.41 8.88 15.83
CA LEU A 22 1.01 7.81 16.62
C LEU A 22 0.39 6.47 16.23
N GLY A 23 1.23 5.45 16.07
CA GLY A 23 0.82 4.13 15.62
C GLY A 23 0.75 3.96 14.10
N ASP A 24 0.92 5.02 13.30
CA ASP A 24 0.95 4.86 11.85
C ASP A 24 2.13 4.00 11.42
N THR A 25 1.86 3.07 10.50
CA THR A 25 2.89 2.27 9.83
C THR A 25 3.45 3.05 8.65
N VAL A 26 4.77 3.23 8.62
CA VAL A 26 5.48 4.01 7.62
C VAL A 26 6.65 3.23 7.01
N LEU A 27 7.04 3.64 5.82
CA LEU A 27 8.22 3.16 5.10
C LEU A 27 9.13 4.32 4.72
N ASP A 28 10.44 4.09 4.73
CA ASP A 28 11.41 5.02 4.16
C ASP A 28 11.39 4.91 2.63
N ARG A 29 10.94 5.95 1.93
CA ARG A 29 10.87 5.91 0.46
C ARG A 29 12.23 6.03 -0.23
N GLU A 30 13.25 6.46 0.51
CA GLU A 30 14.62 6.57 -0.01
C GLU A 30 15.42 5.28 0.16
N ASP A 31 14.87 4.28 0.86
CA ASP A 31 15.44 2.95 0.96
C ASP A 31 14.87 2.03 -0.15
N ASP A 32 15.72 1.18 -0.72
CA ASP A 32 15.37 0.26 -1.82
C ASP A 32 14.67 -1.02 -1.30
N ASP A 33 14.90 -1.37 -0.02
CA ASP A 33 14.27 -2.49 0.69
C ASP A 33 13.82 -2.03 2.10
N PRO A 34 12.85 -1.10 2.17
CA PRO A 34 12.48 -0.46 3.44
C PRO A 34 11.81 -1.45 4.40
N ASN A 35 12.27 -1.45 5.65
CA ASN A 35 11.59 -2.15 6.74
C ASN A 35 10.39 -1.33 7.21
N THR A 36 9.30 -2.01 7.58
CA THR A 36 8.13 -1.39 8.19
C THR A 36 8.51 -0.80 9.54
N ALA A 37 8.19 0.47 9.73
CA ALA A 37 8.39 1.18 10.98
C ALA A 37 7.07 1.76 11.48
N THR A 38 6.93 1.85 12.79
CA THR A 38 5.74 2.40 13.44
C THR A 38 6.10 3.73 14.06
N VAL A 39 5.23 4.72 13.88
CA VAL A 39 5.37 6.05 14.48
C VAL A 39 5.15 5.95 15.99
N ILE A 40 6.20 6.21 16.76
CA ILE A 40 6.18 6.11 18.21
C ILE A 40 6.18 7.48 18.90
N ASN A 41 6.58 8.54 18.18
CA ASN A 41 6.60 9.89 18.72
C ASN A 41 6.56 10.95 17.60
N CYS A 42 5.79 12.02 17.79
CA CYS A 42 5.71 13.18 16.89
C CYS A 42 6.00 14.47 17.66
N PRO A 43 7.27 14.72 18.03
CA PRO A 43 7.66 15.94 18.70
C PRO A 43 7.44 17.16 17.78
N PRO A 44 6.88 18.28 18.29
CA PRO A 44 6.77 19.52 17.52
C PRO A 44 8.12 20.27 17.47
N VAL A 45 9.15 19.58 17.00
CA VAL A 45 10.54 20.04 16.95
C VAL A 45 11.09 19.75 15.55
N SER A 46 11.74 20.73 14.94
CA SER A 46 12.31 20.59 13.59
C SER A 46 13.64 19.84 13.57
N CYS A 47 14.05 19.37 12.39
CA CYS A 47 15.29 18.61 12.22
C CYS A 47 16.56 19.39 12.64
N ASP A 48 16.58 20.72 12.49
CA ASP A 48 17.67 21.59 12.96
C ASP A 48 17.72 21.77 14.49
N ALA A 49 16.61 21.48 15.18
CA ALA A 49 16.49 21.65 16.62
C ALA A 49 16.48 20.31 17.39
N TRP A 50 16.45 19.18 16.67
CA TRP A 50 16.44 17.85 17.26
C TRP A 50 17.87 17.30 17.38
N ASP A 51 18.37 17.23 18.61
CA ASP A 51 19.69 16.67 18.93
C ASP A 51 19.70 15.13 18.86
N VAL A 52 20.68 14.58 18.14
CA VAL A 52 21.01 13.15 18.10
C VAL A 52 22.46 13.01 18.53
N GLY A 53 22.70 13.05 19.84
CA GLY A 53 24.06 13.00 20.40
C GLY A 53 24.68 14.39 20.51
N GLU A 54 25.73 14.65 19.73
CA GLU A 54 26.46 15.94 19.72
C GLU A 54 26.08 16.84 18.53
N GLU A 55 25.32 16.30 17.57
CA GLU A 55 24.93 16.93 16.31
C GLU A 55 23.40 16.79 16.13
N THR A 56 22.81 17.64 15.28
CA THR A 56 21.35 17.63 15.02
C THR A 56 21.00 16.68 13.89
N VAL A 57 19.72 16.33 13.74
CA VAL A 57 19.23 15.50 12.63
C VAL A 57 19.60 16.10 11.27
N ALA A 58 19.46 17.42 11.14
CA ALA A 58 19.82 18.14 9.91
C ALA A 58 21.33 18.16 9.65
N ASP A 59 22.17 18.18 10.70
CA ASP A 59 23.63 18.15 10.55
C ASP A 59 24.12 16.76 10.09
N HIS A 60 23.57 15.69 10.69
CA HIS A 60 23.83 14.33 10.24
C HIS A 60 23.29 14.03 8.84
N ASN A 61 22.16 14.67 8.47
CA ASN A 61 21.44 14.42 7.24
C ASN A 61 21.20 15.74 6.49
N PRO A 62 22.20 16.28 5.77
CA PRO A 62 22.08 17.57 5.09
C PRO A 62 21.08 17.55 3.92
N ALA A 63 20.62 16.37 3.50
CA ALA A 63 19.54 16.21 2.54
C ALA A 63 18.15 16.43 3.14
N TYR A 64 18.04 16.44 4.48
CA TYR A 64 16.78 16.69 5.16
C TYR A 64 16.47 18.18 5.17
N ASP A 65 15.19 18.48 5.10
CA ASP A 65 14.72 19.83 5.30
C ASP A 65 14.88 20.20 6.77
N ALA A 66 15.76 21.15 7.06
CA ALA A 66 16.13 21.57 8.41
C ALA A 66 14.94 22.16 9.20
N GLU A 67 13.96 22.73 8.48
CA GLU A 67 12.76 23.34 9.03
C GLU A 67 11.61 22.32 9.21
N ALA A 68 11.70 21.14 8.59
CA ALA A 68 10.68 20.11 8.72
C ALA A 68 10.65 19.51 10.13
N ASP A 69 9.44 19.29 10.63
CA ASP A 69 9.19 18.60 11.90
C ASP A 69 9.77 17.17 11.90
N VAL A 70 10.25 16.72 13.05
CA VAL A 70 10.78 15.37 13.22
C VAL A 70 9.67 14.39 13.57
N ILE A 71 9.69 13.24 12.90
CA ILE A 71 8.88 12.08 13.25
C ILE A 71 9.81 10.99 13.73
N VAL A 72 9.51 10.43 14.89
CA VAL A 72 10.29 9.35 15.48
C VAL A 72 9.57 8.03 15.31
N VAL A 73 10.29 7.09 14.72
CA VAL A 73 9.79 5.76 14.38
C VAL A 73 10.68 4.69 14.98
N ALA A 74 10.10 3.52 15.22
CA ALA A 74 10.82 2.29 15.55
C ALA A 74 10.44 1.20 14.55
N PHE A 75 11.38 0.35 14.16
CA PHE A 75 11.05 -0.78 13.30
C PHE A 75 10.11 -1.75 14.00
N ASP A 76 9.18 -2.34 13.25
CA ASP A 76 8.15 -3.22 13.79
C ASP A 76 8.76 -4.43 14.52
N ASP A 77 9.86 -4.98 14.01
CA ASP A 77 10.57 -6.12 14.63
C ASP A 77 11.07 -5.77 16.04
N ASP A 78 11.84 -4.68 16.17
CA ASP A 78 12.34 -4.20 17.46
C ASP A 78 11.21 -3.76 18.41
N LEU A 79 10.18 -3.10 17.88
CA LEU A 79 9.05 -2.60 18.66
C LEU A 79 8.20 -3.75 19.20
N ALA A 80 7.92 -4.77 18.39
CA ALA A 80 7.19 -5.95 18.79
C ALA A 80 7.94 -6.76 19.86
N GLU A 81 9.27 -6.80 19.80
CA GLU A 81 10.08 -7.45 20.83
C GLU A 81 10.07 -6.69 22.17
N ALA A 82 10.25 -5.36 22.15
CA ALA A 82 10.40 -4.58 23.37
C ALA A 82 9.09 -4.07 23.98
N LYS A 83 8.08 -3.82 23.14
CA LYS A 83 6.76 -3.27 23.50
C LYS A 83 5.65 -3.92 22.66
N PRO A 84 5.40 -5.23 22.84
CA PRO A 84 4.34 -5.95 22.12
C PRO A 84 2.91 -5.45 22.43
N ASP A 85 2.73 -4.68 23.50
CA ASP A 85 1.44 -4.10 23.93
C ASP A 85 1.24 -2.66 23.40
N TYR A 86 2.17 -2.15 22.58
CA TYR A 86 2.06 -0.81 22.03
C TYR A 86 0.99 -0.76 20.93
N ASP A 87 -0.07 -0.02 21.19
CA ASP A 87 -1.23 0.13 20.28
C ASP A 87 -1.24 1.51 19.58
N GLY A 88 -0.13 2.26 19.61
CA GLY A 88 -0.07 3.58 18.95
C GLY A 88 -0.83 4.70 19.65
N THR A 89 -1.41 4.46 20.83
CA THR A 89 -2.28 5.45 21.49
C THR A 89 -1.51 6.56 22.23
N ASP A 90 -0.39 6.23 22.87
CA ASP A 90 0.39 7.16 23.71
C ASP A 90 1.83 7.21 23.23
N PRO A 91 2.46 8.40 23.11
CA PRO A 91 3.82 8.49 22.57
C PRO A 91 4.82 7.79 23.48
N ILE A 92 5.72 6.99 22.93
CA ILE A 92 6.77 6.36 23.72
C ILE A 92 7.86 7.41 24.01
N PRO A 93 8.15 7.70 25.30
CA PRO A 93 9.27 8.55 25.67
C PRO A 93 10.58 7.85 25.34
N LEU A 94 11.42 8.50 24.53
CA LEU A 94 12.68 7.92 24.03
C LEU A 94 13.69 7.61 25.14
N ALA A 95 13.55 8.22 26.31
CA ALA A 95 14.37 7.91 27.48
C ALA A 95 14.01 6.56 28.12
N GLU A 96 12.82 6.00 27.85
CA GLU A 96 12.31 4.77 28.44
C GLU A 96 12.25 3.61 27.43
N VAL A 97 12.66 3.87 26.18
CA VAL A 97 12.70 2.88 25.11
C VAL A 97 14.13 2.38 24.93
N ASP A 98 14.32 1.07 25.05
CA ASP A 98 15.62 0.39 24.91
C ASP A 98 15.75 -0.27 23.53
N ILE A 99 15.20 0.38 22.50
CA ILE A 99 15.25 -0.08 21.11
C ILE A 99 15.81 1.03 20.22
N PRO A 100 16.39 0.70 19.07
CA PRO A 100 16.79 1.71 18.10
C PRO A 100 15.58 2.51 17.62
N THR A 101 15.65 3.84 17.78
CA THR A 101 14.65 4.78 17.28
C THR A 101 15.28 5.71 16.26
N TYR A 102 14.51 6.06 15.23
CA TYR A 102 14.99 6.83 14.11
C TYR A 102 14.13 8.07 13.90
N ALA A 103 14.78 9.21 13.65
CA ALA A 103 14.15 10.49 13.41
C ALA A 103 14.19 10.81 11.91
N PHE A 104 13.02 11.02 11.30
CA PHE A 104 12.87 11.33 9.88
C PHE A 104 11.99 12.55 9.66
N PRO A 105 12.23 13.33 8.59
CA PRO A 105 11.29 14.35 8.16
C PRO A 105 10.07 13.68 7.50
N PRO A 106 8.86 14.25 7.63
CA PRO A 106 7.63 13.71 7.04
C PRO A 106 7.72 13.52 5.53
N GLY A 107 8.51 14.34 4.83
CA GLY A 107 8.68 14.23 3.38
C GLY A 107 9.39 12.95 2.92
N ARG A 108 10.13 12.27 3.81
CA ARG A 108 10.88 11.05 3.50
C ARG A 108 10.08 9.78 3.80
N LEU A 109 9.13 9.87 4.74
CA LEU A 109 8.27 8.77 5.11
C LEU A 109 7.08 8.65 4.17
N VAL A 110 6.64 7.42 3.96
CA VAL A 110 5.40 7.08 3.26
C VAL A 110 4.54 6.27 4.22
N ASN A 111 3.36 6.79 4.56
CA ASN A 111 2.41 6.11 5.41
C ASN A 111 1.77 4.96 4.62
N VAL A 112 1.95 3.71 5.07
CA VAL A 112 1.47 2.51 4.39
C VAL A 112 -0.06 2.46 4.39
N GLU A 113 -0.71 2.88 5.48
CA GLU A 113 -2.16 2.91 5.58
C GLU A 113 -2.75 4.03 4.71
N ALA A 114 -2.10 5.20 4.66
CA ALA A 114 -2.53 6.33 3.85
C ALA A 114 -2.18 6.19 2.36
N SER A 115 -1.08 5.51 2.02
CA SER A 115 -0.75 5.10 0.65
C SER A 115 -1.58 3.89 0.20
N GLY A 116 -2.15 3.14 1.15
CA GLY A 116 -3.32 2.29 0.91
C GLY A 116 -4.63 3.09 0.73
N ARG A 117 -4.67 4.35 1.20
CA ARG A 117 -5.75 5.34 0.98
C ARG A 117 -5.49 6.30 -0.20
N GLU A 118 -4.64 5.89 -1.15
CA GLU A 118 -5.00 6.03 -2.56
C GLU A 118 -6.05 4.97 -2.97
N CYS A 119 -6.93 4.58 -2.05
CA CYS A 119 -8.32 4.33 -2.39
C CYS A 119 -8.98 5.68 -2.69
N ASP A 120 -8.62 6.20 -3.87
CA ASP A 120 -9.56 6.91 -4.73
C ASP A 120 -10.92 6.24 -4.56
N SER A 121 -11.83 6.97 -3.94
CA SER A 121 -13.17 6.49 -3.67
C SER A 121 -13.78 6.11 -5.02
N HIS A 122 -14.09 4.82 -5.19
CA HIS A 122 -14.90 4.27 -6.29
C HIS A 122 -14.17 3.84 -7.58
N ARG A 123 -13.20 2.93 -7.47
CA ARG A 123 -13.27 1.76 -8.36
C ARG A 123 -13.17 0.53 -7.49
N ALA A 124 -14.24 -0.27 -7.48
CA ALA A 124 -14.21 -1.59 -6.91
C ALA A 124 -12.87 -2.26 -7.24
N ASN A 125 -12.39 -3.11 -6.34
CA ASN A 125 -11.70 -4.32 -6.76
C ASN A 125 -12.69 -5.18 -7.57
N ALA A 126 -13.19 -4.59 -8.65
CA ALA A 126 -13.65 -5.25 -9.82
C ALA A 126 -12.48 -6.11 -10.17
N SER A 127 -12.57 -7.36 -9.73
CA SER A 127 -11.76 -8.42 -10.29
C SER A 127 -11.65 -8.12 -11.78
N PRO A 128 -10.51 -8.33 -12.44
CA PRO A 128 -10.41 -8.12 -13.89
C PRO A 128 -11.60 -8.73 -14.67
N LEU A 129 -12.24 -9.73 -14.05
CA LEU A 129 -13.40 -10.52 -14.43
C LEU A 129 -14.75 -10.09 -13.81
N GLU A 130 -14.87 -8.93 -13.15
CA GLU A 130 -16.14 -8.44 -12.59
C GLU A 130 -17.13 -8.17 -13.71
N GLY A 131 -18.31 -8.83 -13.65
CA GLY A 131 -19.28 -8.88 -14.74
C GLY A 131 -19.04 -9.99 -15.77
N PHE A 132 -17.98 -10.79 -15.61
CA PHE A 132 -17.62 -11.91 -16.49
C PHE A 132 -17.54 -13.22 -15.70
N ASP A 133 -18.67 -13.64 -15.12
CA ASP A 133 -18.76 -14.87 -14.32
C ASP A 133 -18.27 -16.11 -15.08
N GLY A 134 -18.58 -16.24 -16.37
CA GLY A 134 -18.06 -17.33 -17.21
C GLY A 134 -16.54 -17.33 -17.34
N VAL A 135 -15.89 -16.16 -17.43
CA VAL A 135 -14.42 -16.06 -17.52
C VAL A 135 -13.77 -16.38 -16.17
N ARG A 136 -14.43 -16.01 -15.06
CA ARG A 136 -13.99 -16.37 -13.71
C ARG A 136 -14.04 -17.88 -13.47
N GLU A 137 -15.15 -18.53 -13.85
CA GLU A 137 -15.30 -19.97 -13.71
C GLU A 137 -14.30 -20.72 -14.61
N LEU A 138 -14.11 -20.25 -15.84
CA LEU A 138 -13.10 -20.75 -16.76
C LEU A 138 -11.69 -20.63 -16.16
N LYS A 139 -11.34 -19.47 -15.58
CA LYS A 139 -10.03 -19.27 -14.92
C LYS A 139 -9.82 -20.30 -13.83
N GLU A 140 -10.78 -20.46 -12.92
CA GLU A 140 -10.70 -21.41 -11.81
C GLU A 140 -10.48 -22.83 -12.32
N ARG A 141 -11.26 -23.26 -13.33
CA ARG A 141 -11.10 -24.59 -13.95
C ARG A 141 -9.73 -24.79 -14.59
N LEU A 142 -9.16 -23.76 -15.19
CA LEU A 142 -7.85 -23.84 -15.83
C LEU A 142 -6.73 -23.87 -14.79
N GLU A 143 -6.86 -23.12 -13.69
CA GLU A 143 -5.93 -23.11 -12.54
C GLU A 143 -5.83 -24.46 -11.84
N GLU A 144 -6.90 -25.27 -11.87
CA GLU A 144 -6.85 -26.66 -11.37
C GLU A 144 -5.82 -27.51 -12.14
N THR A 145 -5.49 -27.14 -13.39
CA THR A 145 -4.66 -27.96 -14.27
C THR A 145 -3.35 -27.31 -14.70
N SER A 146 -3.22 -25.99 -14.63
CA SER A 146 -2.10 -25.22 -15.17
C SER A 146 -2.07 -23.82 -14.55
N ASP A 147 -0.95 -23.10 -14.64
CA ASP A 147 -0.84 -21.71 -14.17
C ASP A 147 -1.56 -20.74 -15.14
N VAL A 148 -2.43 -19.87 -14.60
CA VAL A 148 -3.29 -18.97 -15.37
C VAL A 148 -3.18 -17.53 -14.86
N GLY A 149 -2.61 -16.66 -15.70
CA GLY A 149 -2.67 -15.22 -15.54
C GLY A 149 -3.97 -14.64 -16.09
N VAL A 150 -4.35 -13.47 -15.58
CA VAL A 150 -5.47 -12.67 -16.09
C VAL A 150 -4.99 -11.27 -16.39
N HIS A 151 -5.28 -10.81 -17.60
CA HIS A 151 -4.95 -9.47 -18.08
C HIS A 151 -6.19 -8.83 -18.71
N ARG A 152 -6.18 -7.50 -18.86
CA ARG A 152 -7.20 -6.79 -19.64
C ARG A 152 -6.54 -6.24 -20.90
N GLU A 153 -7.05 -6.64 -22.05
CA GLU A 153 -6.67 -6.10 -23.36
C GLU A 153 -7.89 -5.38 -23.92
N ASP A 154 -7.74 -4.10 -24.29
CA ASP A 154 -8.84 -3.27 -24.84
C ASP A 154 -10.11 -3.21 -23.97
N GLY A 155 -9.97 -3.45 -22.66
CA GLY A 155 -11.08 -3.49 -21.72
C GLY A 155 -11.78 -4.85 -21.59
N GLU A 156 -11.37 -5.85 -22.36
CA GLU A 156 -11.85 -7.22 -22.27
C GLU A 156 -10.88 -8.09 -21.45
N PRO A 157 -11.39 -9.00 -20.59
CA PRO A 157 -10.54 -9.91 -19.85
C PRO A 157 -9.95 -11.00 -20.77
N VAL A 158 -8.63 -11.17 -20.70
CA VAL A 158 -7.86 -12.19 -21.42
C VAL A 158 -7.11 -13.05 -20.42
N LEU A 159 -7.36 -14.36 -20.47
CA LEU A 159 -6.67 -15.36 -19.66
C LEU A 159 -5.40 -15.82 -20.39
N THR A 160 -4.27 -15.81 -19.71
CA THR A 160 -2.98 -16.28 -20.22
C THR A 160 -2.59 -17.57 -19.48
N ILE A 161 -2.45 -18.67 -20.20
CA ILE A 161 -2.20 -19.99 -19.61
C ILE A 161 -0.85 -20.49 -20.09
N THR A 162 0.03 -20.88 -19.17
CA THR A 162 1.30 -21.50 -19.54
C THR A 162 1.17 -23.02 -19.51
N LYS A 163 1.21 -23.67 -20.68
CA LYS A 163 1.11 -25.13 -20.83
C LYS A 163 2.24 -25.68 -21.67
N ALA A 164 2.98 -26.66 -21.12
CA ALA A 164 4.14 -27.28 -21.78
C ALA A 164 5.19 -26.26 -22.27
N GLY A 165 5.42 -25.19 -21.48
CA GLY A 165 6.35 -24.11 -21.81
C GLY A 165 5.87 -23.16 -22.92
N ARG A 166 4.58 -23.15 -23.23
CA ARG A 166 3.96 -22.23 -24.20
C ARG A 166 2.83 -21.47 -23.53
N GLU A 167 2.77 -20.17 -23.80
CA GLU A 167 1.68 -19.30 -23.37
C GLU A 167 0.53 -19.39 -24.39
N TYR A 168 -0.68 -19.60 -23.89
CA TYR A 168 -1.93 -19.56 -24.65
C TYR A 168 -2.79 -18.43 -24.12
N ARG A 169 -3.43 -17.67 -25.02
CA ARG A 169 -4.33 -16.57 -24.62
C ARG A 169 -5.76 -16.92 -24.99
N ILE A 170 -6.67 -16.81 -24.02
CA ILE A 170 -8.10 -17.04 -24.17
C ILE A 170 -8.82 -15.73 -23.91
N ARG A 171 -9.67 -15.29 -24.84
CA ARG A 171 -10.50 -14.09 -24.69
C ARG A 171 -11.87 -14.45 -24.09
N SER A 172 -12.58 -13.45 -23.57
CA SER A 172 -13.98 -13.56 -23.13
C SER A 172 -14.96 -14.05 -24.20
N ASP A 173 -14.61 -13.90 -25.48
CA ASP A 173 -15.38 -14.43 -26.62
C ASP A 173 -15.19 -15.95 -26.86
N GLY A 174 -14.34 -16.61 -26.08
CA GLY A 174 -13.99 -18.03 -26.27
C GLY A 174 -12.91 -18.25 -27.35
N SER A 175 -12.46 -17.18 -28.00
CA SER A 175 -11.35 -17.20 -28.94
C SER A 175 -10.01 -17.53 -28.26
N VAL A 176 -9.31 -18.59 -28.73
CA VAL A 176 -8.01 -19.05 -28.19
C VAL A 176 -6.88 -18.90 -29.21
N SER A 177 -5.70 -18.52 -28.73
CA SER A 177 -4.46 -18.43 -29.52
C SER A 177 -4.09 -19.77 -30.19
N ASP A 178 -3.51 -19.70 -31.39
CA ASP A 178 -3.12 -20.87 -32.17
C ASP A 178 -2.08 -21.75 -31.45
N GLY A 179 -2.26 -23.07 -31.55
CA GLY A 179 -1.28 -24.04 -31.10
C GLY A 179 -1.85 -25.42 -30.80
N PRO A 180 -1.00 -26.38 -30.39
CA PRO A 180 -1.38 -27.78 -30.25
C PRO A 180 -2.48 -28.04 -29.20
N PHE A 181 -2.64 -27.14 -28.23
CA PHE A 181 -3.68 -27.23 -27.19
C PHE A 181 -4.85 -26.27 -27.43
N GLN A 182 -4.85 -25.51 -28.54
CA GLN A 182 -5.92 -24.55 -28.86
C GLN A 182 -7.29 -25.23 -28.85
N SER A 183 -7.46 -26.35 -29.56
CA SER A 183 -8.75 -27.03 -29.65
C SER A 183 -9.27 -27.47 -28.29
N LYS A 184 -8.39 -27.95 -27.40
CA LYS A 184 -8.78 -28.36 -26.05
C LYS A 184 -9.12 -27.17 -25.16
N LEU A 185 -8.34 -26.10 -25.25
CA LEU A 185 -8.61 -24.87 -24.50
C LEU A 185 -9.88 -24.17 -24.99
N ALA A 186 -10.15 -24.20 -26.28
CA ALA A 186 -11.36 -23.64 -26.89
C ALA A 186 -12.61 -24.44 -26.50
N ASP A 187 -12.51 -25.78 -26.42
CA ASP A 187 -13.61 -26.65 -25.95
C ASP A 187 -13.98 -26.32 -24.50
N VAL A 188 -12.97 -26.21 -23.63
CA VAL A 188 -13.17 -25.77 -22.24
C VAL A 188 -13.71 -24.33 -22.21
N ALA A 189 -13.13 -23.39 -22.96
CA ALA A 189 -13.61 -22.01 -23.01
C ALA A 189 -15.08 -21.92 -23.46
N ALA A 190 -15.49 -22.71 -24.46
CA ALA A 190 -16.86 -22.77 -24.93
C ALA A 190 -17.82 -23.37 -23.89
N GLU A 191 -17.37 -24.29 -23.04
CA GLU A 191 -18.17 -24.84 -21.92
C GLU A 191 -18.59 -23.73 -20.93
N PHE A 192 -17.71 -22.75 -20.67
CA PHE A 192 -17.96 -21.68 -19.70
C PHE A 192 -18.44 -20.36 -20.31
N LEU A 193 -18.03 -20.06 -21.54
CA LEU A 193 -18.31 -18.78 -22.23
C LEU A 193 -19.38 -18.90 -23.30
N GLY A 194 -19.71 -20.11 -23.76
CA GLY A 194 -20.63 -20.39 -24.86
C GLY A 194 -22.07 -20.70 -24.44
N GLY A 195 -22.52 -20.22 -23.28
CA GLY A 195 -23.89 -20.41 -22.82
C GLY A 195 -24.91 -19.66 -23.69
N ASP A 196 -25.47 -20.37 -24.68
CA ASP A 196 -26.71 -20.01 -25.38
C ASP A 196 -27.90 -20.50 -24.52
N ASP A 197 -28.68 -19.56 -23.98
CA ASP A 197 -30.13 -19.74 -23.71
C ASP A 197 -30.89 -18.47 -24.13
#